data_AF-A0A6M1Y2C4-F1
#
_entry.id   AF-A0A6M1Y2C4-F1
#
_cell.length_a   1.000
_cell.length_b   1.000
_cell.length_c   1.000
_cell.angle_alpha   90.00
_cell.angle_beta   90.00
_cell.angle_gamma   90.00
#
_symmetry.space_group_name_H-M   'P 1'
#
loop_
_entity.id
_entity.type
_entity.pdbx_description
1 polymer ?
#
loop_
_entity_poly.entity_id
_entity_poly.type
_entity_poly.pdbx_seq_one_letter_code
_entity_poly.pdbx_strand_id
1 'polypeptide(L)'
;MGLGQGRVTSIAEVRLWGRTIGAVTLADGADVAAFQYDLAFARNQDDHVKNIAFLMDQQGRWSLSPAFDVTYSFNPDGLWTATHQMTINGKRDHFELADFRACARTAGMKRGRAESILAGVEQVVARWPTYADVAGVQPGQRDRIREALRVEVR
;
A
#
# COMPACT_ATOMS: atom_id res chain seq x y z
N MET A 1 -7.45 37.76 -19.53
CA MET A 1 -6.62 37.27 -18.40
C MET A 1 -7.54 36.90 -17.26
N GLY A 2 -7.58 35.60 -16.92
CA GLY A 2 -8.25 35.05 -15.74
C GLY A 2 -7.62 33.69 -15.51
N LEU A 3 -6.86 33.59 -14.43
CA LEU A 3 -5.83 32.58 -14.18
C LEU A 3 -6.45 31.24 -13.70
N GLY A 4 -5.96 30.15 -14.29
CA GLY A 4 -5.79 28.82 -13.68
C GLY A 4 -7.01 28.18 -13.02
N GLN A 5 -7.78 27.39 -13.79
CA GLN A 5 -8.44 26.23 -13.20
C GLN A 5 -7.33 25.28 -12.72
N GLY A 6 -7.08 25.27 -11.42
CA GLY A 6 -6.10 24.38 -10.81
C GLY A 6 -6.49 22.94 -11.09
N ARG A 7 -5.60 22.19 -11.73
CA ARG A 7 -5.75 20.76 -12.01
C ARG A 7 -5.93 20.04 -10.66
N VAL A 8 -7.15 19.60 -10.34
CA VAL A 8 -7.44 18.95 -9.06
C VAL A 8 -7.05 17.49 -9.17
N THR A 9 -5.84 17.16 -8.73
CA THR A 9 -5.46 15.77 -8.48
C THR A 9 -6.07 15.36 -7.14
N SER A 10 -6.94 14.35 -7.16
CA SER A 10 -7.44 13.76 -5.92
C SER A 10 -6.41 12.75 -5.42
N ILE A 11 -5.75 13.09 -4.32
CA ILE A 11 -4.86 12.18 -3.60
C ILE A 11 -5.61 11.69 -2.36
N ALA A 12 -5.86 10.40 -2.30
CA ALA A 12 -6.37 9.75 -1.10
C ALA A 12 -5.23 8.98 -0.43
N GLU A 13 -4.94 9.28 0.83
CA GLU A 13 -3.98 8.51 1.62
C GLU A 13 -4.67 7.28 2.19
N VAL A 14 -4.03 6.11 2.06
CA VAL A 14 -4.45 4.93 2.79
C VAL A 14 -3.79 4.95 4.16
N ARG A 15 -4.57 4.73 5.22
CA ARG A 15 -4.04 4.68 6.59
C ARG A 15 -4.36 3.36 7.29
N LEU A 16 -3.39 2.86 8.06
CA LEU A 16 -3.54 1.75 9.00
C LEU A 16 -3.03 2.19 10.37
N TRP A 17 -3.83 1.99 11.42
CA TRP A 17 -3.53 2.44 12.80
C TRP A 17 -3.08 3.90 12.90
N GLY A 18 -3.69 4.80 12.12
CA GLY A 18 -3.39 6.23 12.11
C GLY A 18 -2.12 6.62 11.34
N ARG A 19 -1.44 5.67 10.67
CA ARG A 19 -0.24 5.91 9.86
C ARG A 19 -0.55 5.75 8.38
N THR A 20 -0.03 6.64 7.53
CA THR A 20 -0.16 6.53 6.07
C THR A 20 0.67 5.35 5.57
N ILE A 21 0.01 4.39 4.92
CA ILE A 21 0.59 3.17 4.33
C ILE A 21 0.45 3.13 2.81
N GLY A 22 0.04 4.24 2.20
CA GLY A 22 -0.11 4.33 0.76
C GLY A 22 -0.83 5.59 0.33
N ALA A 23 -0.90 5.78 -0.97
CA ALA A 23 -1.64 6.85 -1.62
C ALA A 23 -2.26 6.35 -2.92
N VAL A 24 -3.44 6.86 -3.21
CA VAL A 24 -4.15 6.64 -4.47
C VAL A 24 -4.31 7.99 -5.11
N THR A 25 -3.84 8.12 -6.33
CA THR A 25 -3.95 9.35 -7.08
C THR A 25 -4.83 9.10 -8.28
N LEU A 26 -5.89 9.87 -8.40
CA LEU A 26 -6.65 9.97 -9.64
C LEU A 26 -6.39 11.36 -10.21
N ALA A 27 -5.72 11.40 -11.36
CA ALA A 27 -5.52 12.63 -12.10
C ALA A 27 -6.83 13.01 -12.81
N ASP A 28 -7.05 14.31 -12.96
CA ASP A 28 -8.22 14.83 -13.67
C ASP A 28 -8.23 14.34 -15.14
N GLY A 29 -9.34 13.73 -15.55
CA GLY A 29 -9.51 13.10 -16.85
C GLY A 29 -8.77 11.77 -17.07
N ALA A 30 -8.21 11.16 -16.02
CA ALA A 30 -7.59 9.84 -16.13
C ALA A 30 -8.61 8.72 -15.90
N ASP A 31 -8.58 7.69 -16.76
CA ASP A 31 -9.41 6.49 -16.60
C ASP A 31 -8.83 5.48 -15.59
N VAL A 32 -7.61 5.74 -15.10
CA VAL A 32 -6.85 4.83 -14.23
C VAL A 32 -6.31 5.59 -13.03
N ALA A 33 -6.61 5.11 -11.82
CA ALA A 33 -5.99 5.58 -10.60
C ALA A 33 -4.60 4.94 -10.43
N ALA A 34 -3.59 5.73 -10.11
CA ALA A 34 -2.31 5.20 -9.66
C ALA A 34 -2.43 4.89 -8.17
N PHE A 35 -2.39 3.61 -7.84
CA PHE A 35 -2.43 3.11 -6.48
C PHE A 35 -0.99 2.79 -6.05
N GLN A 36 -0.49 3.54 -5.08
CA GLN A 36 0.75 3.25 -4.40
C GLN A 36 0.40 2.80 -2.99
N TYR A 37 0.02 1.54 -2.82
CA TYR A 37 0.19 0.94 -1.50
C TYR A 37 1.68 0.82 -1.23
N ASP A 38 2.06 1.24 -0.05
CA ASP A 38 3.40 1.07 0.44
C ASP A 38 3.41 -0.11 1.41
N LEU A 39 3.90 -1.19 0.80
CA LEU A 39 4.21 -2.55 1.23
C LEU A 39 3.57 -3.46 0.18
N ALA A 40 4.28 -3.83 -0.85
CA ALA A 40 4.80 -5.17 -0.69
C ALA A 40 5.44 -5.38 0.71
N PHE A 41 4.96 -6.32 1.54
CA PHE A 41 5.73 -6.93 2.68
C PHE A 41 5.28 -6.90 4.15
N ALA A 42 4.01 -6.61 4.46
CA ALA A 42 3.40 -7.32 5.61
C ALA A 42 3.11 -8.80 5.30
N ARG A 43 3.49 -9.26 4.09
CA ARG A 43 3.14 -10.56 3.53
C ARG A 43 1.61 -10.73 3.34
N ASN A 44 0.93 -9.66 2.92
CA ASN A 44 -0.42 -9.75 2.34
C ASN A 44 -0.29 -9.97 0.82
N GLN A 45 -0.29 -11.22 0.36
CA GLN A 45 -0.20 -11.55 -1.08
C GLN A 45 -1.57 -11.65 -1.76
N ASP A 46 -2.66 -11.51 -1.01
CA ASP A 46 -4.03 -11.45 -1.54
C ASP A 46 -4.45 -10.00 -1.86
N ASP A 47 -3.56 -9.26 -2.49
CA ASP A 47 -3.68 -7.81 -2.74
C ASP A 47 -4.45 -7.49 -4.02
N HIS A 48 -5.42 -8.32 -4.40
CA HIS A 48 -6.12 -8.20 -5.68
C HIS A 48 -7.00 -6.95 -5.78
N VAL A 49 -7.33 -6.55 -7.02
CA VAL A 49 -8.10 -5.32 -7.31
C VAL A 49 -9.45 -5.21 -6.60
N LYS A 50 -10.07 -6.33 -6.19
CA LYS A 50 -11.33 -6.31 -5.42
C LYS A 50 -11.15 -5.81 -3.97
N ASN A 51 -9.91 -5.76 -3.48
CA ASN A 51 -9.56 -5.21 -2.17
C ASN A 51 -9.32 -3.70 -2.22
N ILE A 52 -9.58 -3.07 -3.37
CA ILE A 52 -9.59 -1.61 -3.55
C ILE A 52 -11.02 -1.17 -3.83
N ALA A 53 -11.56 -0.32 -2.97
CA ALA A 53 -12.90 0.25 -3.16
C ALA A 53 -12.90 1.77 -3.07
N PHE A 54 -13.87 2.38 -3.75
CA PHE A 54 -14.17 3.81 -3.68
C PHE A 54 -15.55 3.99 -3.05
N LEU A 55 -15.68 5.02 -2.21
CA LEU A 55 -16.93 5.49 -1.66
C LEU A 55 -17.44 6.65 -2.51
N MET A 56 -18.76 6.77 -2.65
CA MET A 56 -19.41 7.92 -3.25
C MET A 56 -20.39 8.50 -2.25
N ASP A 57 -20.34 9.81 -2.04
CA ASP A 57 -21.36 10.49 -1.23
C ASP A 57 -22.63 10.79 -2.04
N GLN A 58 -23.65 11.31 -1.35
CA GLN A 58 -24.94 11.63 -1.98
C GLN A 58 -24.84 12.77 -3.02
N GLN A 59 -23.75 13.54 -3.01
CA GLN A 59 -23.49 14.59 -3.98
C GLN A 59 -22.70 14.07 -5.20
N GLY A 60 -22.42 12.76 -5.25
CA GLY A 60 -21.67 12.13 -6.34
C GLY A 60 -20.16 12.32 -6.21
N ARG A 61 -19.66 12.79 -5.06
CA ARG A 61 -18.21 12.95 -4.85
C ARG A 61 -17.61 11.60 -4.47
N TRP A 62 -16.59 11.20 -5.23
CA TRP A 62 -15.85 9.97 -4.99
C TRP A 62 -14.67 10.19 -4.05
N SER A 63 -14.44 9.24 -3.16
CA SER A 63 -13.23 9.14 -2.34
C SER A 63 -12.76 7.69 -2.28
N LEU A 64 -11.50 7.47 -1.96
CA LEU A 64 -11.05 6.11 -1.62
C LEU A 64 -11.73 5.65 -0.33
N SER A 65 -12.08 4.37 -0.24
CA SER A 65 -12.48 3.75 1.02
C SER A 65 -11.29 3.67 2.00
N PRO A 66 -11.55 3.58 3.31
CA PRO A 66 -10.55 3.07 4.25
C PRO A 66 -10.04 1.70 3.80
N ALA A 67 -8.79 1.37 4.15
CA ALA A 67 -8.25 0.04 3.92
C ALA A 67 -9.12 -1.05 4.58
N PHE A 68 -9.34 -2.15 3.88
CA PHE A 68 -10.00 -3.34 4.37
C PHE A 68 -9.26 -4.58 3.87
N ASP A 69 -9.58 -5.73 4.46
CA ASP A 69 -8.96 -7.03 4.15
C ASP A 69 -7.42 -7.02 4.19
N VAL A 70 -6.88 -6.28 5.16
CA VAL A 70 -5.44 -6.21 5.41
C VAL A 70 -5.08 -7.32 6.38
N THR A 71 -4.68 -8.48 5.85
CA THR A 71 -4.32 -9.67 6.64
C THR A 71 -2.96 -10.24 6.22
N TYR A 72 -2.32 -11.01 7.10
CA TYR A 72 -1.18 -11.83 6.69
C TYR A 72 -1.69 -12.97 5.79
N SER A 73 -1.31 -12.95 4.53
CA SER A 73 -1.73 -13.91 3.50
C SER A 73 -0.53 -14.33 2.66
N PHE A 74 0.45 -14.99 3.29
CA PHE A 74 1.60 -15.54 2.59
C PHE A 74 1.75 -17.03 2.88
N ASN A 75 1.66 -17.80 1.80
CA ASN A 75 1.99 -19.21 1.78
C ASN A 75 2.96 -19.44 0.62
N PRO A 76 4.27 -19.64 0.89
CA PRO A 76 5.27 -19.85 -0.16
C PRO A 76 4.99 -21.10 -1.02
N ASP A 77 4.31 -22.09 -0.45
CA ASP A 77 3.92 -23.33 -1.14
C ASP A 77 2.52 -23.22 -1.79
N GLY A 78 1.87 -22.06 -1.65
CA GLY A 78 0.52 -21.82 -2.14
C GLY A 78 0.49 -21.33 -3.59
N LEU A 79 -0.51 -21.78 -4.35
CA LEU A 79 -0.70 -21.35 -5.75
C LEU A 79 -1.00 -19.85 -5.89
N TRP A 80 -1.72 -19.28 -4.92
CA TRP A 80 -2.31 -17.93 -5.04
C TRP A 80 -1.63 -16.87 -4.19
N THR A 81 -1.00 -17.27 -3.08
CA THR A 81 -0.43 -16.38 -2.07
C THR A 81 1.06 -16.61 -1.84
N ALA A 82 1.76 -17.24 -2.79
CA ALA A 82 3.22 -17.28 -2.81
C ALA A 82 3.82 -15.94 -3.27
N THR A 83 3.11 -15.20 -4.14
CA THR A 83 3.53 -13.92 -4.73
C THR A 83 2.36 -12.95 -4.77
N HIS A 84 2.64 -11.66 -4.93
CA HIS A 84 1.60 -10.64 -5.10
C HIS A 84 0.66 -10.96 -6.27
N GLN A 85 -0.63 -10.68 -6.12
CA GLN A 85 -1.60 -10.78 -7.21
C GLN A 85 -1.53 -9.57 -8.14
N MET A 86 -1.23 -8.39 -7.58
CA MET A 86 -0.91 -7.18 -8.35
C MET A 86 0.59 -7.03 -8.61
N THR A 87 0.96 -6.19 -9.58
CA THR A 87 2.38 -5.89 -9.86
C THR A 87 2.76 -4.50 -9.39
N ILE A 88 4.01 -4.33 -8.94
CA ILE A 88 4.64 -3.02 -8.73
C ILE A 88 5.75 -2.92 -9.78
N ASN A 89 5.64 -1.96 -10.68
CA ASN A 89 6.58 -1.76 -11.78
C ASN A 89 6.85 -3.06 -12.59
N GLY A 90 5.80 -3.86 -12.82
CA GLY A 90 5.89 -5.14 -13.54
C GLY A 90 6.44 -6.33 -12.73
N LYS A 91 6.84 -6.11 -11.47
CA LYS A 91 7.33 -7.16 -10.57
C LYS A 91 6.23 -7.66 -9.63
N ARG A 92 6.35 -8.90 -9.16
CA ARG A 92 5.51 -9.50 -8.09
C ARG A 92 6.30 -9.92 -6.85
N ASP A 93 7.61 -9.76 -6.92
CA ASP A 93 8.54 -10.00 -5.83
C ASP A 93 9.86 -9.25 -6.14
N HIS A 94 10.82 -9.24 -5.21
CA HIS A 94 12.14 -8.61 -5.34
C HIS A 94 12.06 -7.13 -5.75
N PHE A 95 11.17 -6.40 -5.07
CA PHE A 95 11.05 -4.96 -5.25
C PHE A 95 12.27 -4.24 -4.70
N GLU A 96 12.67 -3.21 -5.44
CA GLU A 96 13.71 -2.27 -5.08
C GLU A 96 13.12 -0.88 -4.93
N LEU A 97 13.84 0.02 -4.26
CA LEU A 97 13.40 1.42 -4.12
C LEU A 97 13.08 2.09 -5.48
N ALA A 98 13.77 1.69 -6.55
CA ALA A 98 13.54 2.17 -7.91
C ALA A 98 12.12 1.84 -8.42
N ASP A 99 11.54 0.71 -8.03
CA ASP A 99 10.19 0.29 -8.44
C ASP A 99 9.13 1.21 -7.84
N PHE A 100 9.26 1.51 -6.53
CA PHE A 100 8.38 2.46 -5.84
C PHE A 100 8.52 3.88 -6.37
N ARG A 101 9.74 4.30 -6.71
CA ARG A 101 9.99 5.59 -7.37
C ARG A 101 9.35 5.66 -8.75
N ALA A 102 9.32 4.57 -9.50
CA ALA A 102 8.65 4.51 -10.80
C ALA A 102 7.15 4.71 -10.64
N CYS A 103 6.51 3.96 -9.73
CA CYS A 103 5.10 4.14 -9.39
C CYS A 103 4.78 5.57 -8.93
N ALA A 104 5.62 6.15 -8.06
CA ALA A 104 5.45 7.50 -7.54
C ALA A 104 5.49 8.57 -8.64
N ARG A 105 6.38 8.41 -9.64
CA ARG A 105 6.43 9.31 -10.81
C ARG A 105 5.16 9.21 -11.64
N THR A 106 4.68 7.99 -11.91
CA THR A 106 3.42 7.76 -12.64
C THR A 106 2.22 8.38 -11.90
N ALA A 107 2.24 8.34 -10.57
CA ALA A 107 1.23 8.93 -9.70
C ALA A 107 1.35 10.47 -9.53
N GLY A 108 2.35 11.13 -10.15
CA GLY A 108 2.58 12.56 -9.98
C GLY A 108 2.96 12.96 -8.55
N MET A 109 3.51 12.03 -7.77
CA MET A 109 3.83 12.23 -6.36
C MET A 109 5.03 13.20 -6.20
N LYS A 110 5.00 14.02 -5.14
CA LYS A 110 6.14 14.89 -4.78
C LYS A 110 7.42 14.07 -4.56
N ARG A 111 8.55 14.60 -5.03
CA ARG A 111 9.88 14.00 -4.82
C ARG A 111 10.12 13.73 -3.33
N GLY A 112 10.61 12.54 -3.01
CA GLY A 112 10.91 12.12 -1.63
C GLY A 112 9.70 11.58 -0.85
N ARG A 113 8.48 11.70 -1.38
CA ARG A 113 7.27 11.24 -0.68
C ARG A 113 7.20 9.71 -0.63
N ALA A 114 7.57 9.02 -1.71
CA ALA A 114 7.60 7.55 -1.73
C ALA A 114 8.56 7.00 -0.67
N GLU A 115 9.78 7.54 -0.59
CA GLU A 115 10.77 7.20 0.43
C GLU A 115 10.25 7.46 1.85
N SER A 116 9.54 8.58 2.05
CA SER A 116 8.97 8.93 3.35
C SER A 116 7.86 7.98 3.77
N ILE A 117 7.06 7.48 2.81
CA ILE A 117 6.02 6.48 3.08
C ILE A 117 6.70 5.15 3.40
N LEU A 118 7.61 4.65 2.54
CA LEU A 118 8.38 3.42 2.75
C LEU A 118 9.00 3.36 4.16
N ALA A 119 9.76 4.40 4.52
CA ALA A 119 10.41 4.47 5.83
C ALA A 119 9.41 4.46 6.99
N GLY A 120 8.26 5.14 6.83
CA GLY A 120 7.21 5.14 7.84
C GLY A 120 6.57 3.77 8.02
N VAL A 121 6.42 3.02 6.93
CA VAL A 121 5.81 1.70 6.96
C VAL A 121 6.78 0.64 7.48
N GLU A 122 8.04 0.64 7.05
CA GLU A 122 9.11 -0.22 7.58
C GLU A 122 9.20 -0.12 9.12
N GLN A 123 9.17 1.12 9.66
CA GLN A 123 9.16 1.35 11.11
C GLN A 123 7.96 0.72 11.82
N VAL A 124 6.79 0.69 11.19
CA VAL A 124 5.58 0.06 11.77
C VAL A 124 5.70 -1.46 11.69
N VAL A 125 6.07 -2.02 10.55
CA VAL A 125 6.21 -3.48 10.35
C VAL A 125 7.27 -4.05 11.29
N ALA A 126 8.38 -3.35 11.50
CA ALA A 126 9.43 -3.76 12.44
C ALA A 126 8.92 -3.96 13.88
N ARG A 127 7.82 -3.29 14.25
CA ARG A 127 7.17 -3.39 15.56
C ARG A 127 6.10 -4.49 15.64
N TRP A 128 5.98 -5.34 14.61
CA TRP A 128 5.04 -6.46 14.58
C TRP A 128 4.96 -7.26 15.89
N PRO A 129 6.07 -7.66 16.55
CA PRO A 129 5.98 -8.44 17.79
C PRO A 129 5.14 -7.75 18.87
N THR A 130 5.30 -6.43 19.04
CA THR A 130 4.52 -5.65 20.00
C THR A 130 3.03 -5.66 19.67
N TYR A 131 2.67 -5.47 18.39
CA TYR A 131 1.25 -5.47 17.98
C TYR A 131 0.64 -6.87 18.10
N ALA A 132 1.40 -7.90 17.74
CA ALA A 132 0.98 -9.29 17.82
C ALA A 132 0.74 -9.73 19.27
N ASP A 133 1.60 -9.32 20.20
CA ASP A 133 1.43 -9.59 21.63
C ASP A 133 0.17 -8.92 22.18
N VAL A 134 -0.07 -7.65 21.83
CA VAL A 134 -1.29 -6.92 22.22
C VAL A 134 -2.55 -7.58 21.64
N ALA A 135 -2.47 -8.09 20.41
CA ALA A 135 -3.56 -8.78 19.73
C ALA A 135 -3.76 -10.24 20.19
N GLY A 136 -2.89 -10.77 21.05
CA GLY A 136 -2.97 -12.16 21.53
C GLY A 136 -2.59 -13.21 20.49
N VAL A 137 -1.76 -12.87 19.50
CA VAL A 137 -1.24 -13.83 18.52
C VAL A 137 -0.33 -14.83 19.22
N GLN A 138 -0.51 -16.12 18.96
CA GLN A 138 0.31 -17.16 19.57
C GLN A 138 1.80 -16.97 19.24
N PRO A 139 2.73 -17.12 20.21
CA PRO A 139 4.15 -16.80 20.01
C PRO A 139 4.77 -17.47 18.77
N GLY A 140 4.48 -18.76 18.54
CA GLY A 140 5.00 -19.47 17.37
C GLY A 140 4.47 -18.92 16.03
N GLN A 141 3.23 -18.42 16.00
CA GLN A 141 2.68 -17.76 14.81
C GLN A 141 3.25 -16.35 14.63
N ARG A 142 3.37 -15.59 15.73
CA ARG A 142 4.01 -14.27 15.74
C ARG A 142 5.41 -14.33 15.17
N ASP A 143 6.23 -15.26 15.65
CA ASP A 143 7.64 -15.38 15.29
C ASP A 143 7.78 -15.84 13.83
N ARG A 144 6.98 -16.81 13.39
CA ARG A 144 6.93 -17.23 11.98
C ARG A 144 6.53 -16.10 11.04
N ILE A 145 5.51 -15.32 11.40
CA ILE A 145 5.10 -14.15 10.60
C ILE A 145 6.26 -13.16 10.56
N ARG A 146 6.88 -12.85 11.71
CA ARG A 146 8.00 -11.90 11.80
C ARG A 146 9.15 -12.25 10.85
N GLU A 147 9.51 -13.53 10.77
CA GLU A 147 10.57 -14.01 9.87
C GLU A 147 10.21 -13.82 8.39
N ALA A 148 8.92 -13.89 8.05
CA ALA A 148 8.44 -13.70 6.70
C ALA A 148 8.30 -12.21 6.31
N LEU A 149 8.04 -11.32 7.28
CA LEU A 149 7.94 -9.87 7.06
C LEU A 149 9.25 -9.34 6.48
N ARG A 150 9.18 -8.47 5.47
CA ARG A 150 10.36 -7.76 4.98
C ARG A 150 10.35 -6.35 5.54
N VAL A 151 11.39 -6.05 6.30
CA VAL A 151 11.59 -4.77 7.01
C VAL A 151 12.64 -3.89 6.33
N GLU A 152 13.12 -4.31 5.15
CA GLU A 152 14.06 -3.57 4.32
C GLU A 152 13.71 -3.77 2.84
N VAL A 153 13.46 -2.67 2.14
CA VAL A 153 13.49 -2.65 0.67
C VAL A 153 14.94 -2.45 0.22
N ARG A 154 15.44 -3.33 -0.66
CA ARG A 154 16.81 -3.27 -1.18
C ARG A 154 16.99 -2.25 -2.31
#